data_AF-A0A9X6M292-F1
#
_entry.id   AF-A0A9X6M292-F1
#
_cell.length_a   1.000
_cell.length_b   1.000
_cell.length_c   1.000
_cell.angle_alpha   90.00
_cell.angle_beta   90.00
_cell.angle_gamma   90.00
#
_symmetry.space_group_name_H-M   'P 1'
#
loop_
_entity.id
_entity.type
_entity.pdbx_description
1 polymer ?
#
loop_
_entity_poly.entity_id
_entity_poly.type
_entity_poly.pdbx_seq_one_letter_code
_entity_poly.pdbx_strand_id
1 'polypeptide(L)'
;MENKNNSFVVTVTPITDNSDLTTQPTPANAEKEIEKPDNRLIASKTAKISPAVLLKLNTLKPFIKEQEGMEKASINNIIDMLVESFVDTHLANRHSNAYKDMYKRLYETLENK
;
A
#
# COMPACT_ATOMS: atom_id res chain seq x y z
N MET A 1 34.64 -19.88 -46.59
CA MET A 1 34.22 -21.12 -47.27
C MET A 1 33.29 -21.86 -46.33
N GLU A 2 32.05 -21.98 -46.76
CA GLU A 2 30.88 -22.44 -45.99
C GLU A 2 30.90 -23.96 -45.84
N ASN A 3 30.57 -24.46 -44.64
CA ASN A 3 30.34 -25.87 -44.42
C ASN A 3 28.83 -26.15 -44.35
N LYS A 4 28.37 -27.01 -45.26
CA LYS A 4 26.98 -27.44 -45.47
C LYS A 4 26.58 -28.45 -44.41
N ASN A 5 25.54 -28.14 -43.63
CA ASN A 5 24.79 -29.17 -42.93
C ASN A 5 23.33 -29.09 -43.39
N ASN A 6 22.92 -30.10 -44.17
CA ASN A 6 21.57 -30.26 -44.67
C ASN A 6 20.67 -30.95 -43.64
N SER A 7 19.43 -30.48 -43.62
CA SER A 7 18.24 -30.90 -42.87
C SER A 7 17.98 -32.42 -42.78
N PHE A 8 17.40 -32.86 -41.66
CA PHE A 8 16.45 -33.96 -41.65
C PHE A 8 15.28 -33.63 -40.70
N VAL A 9 14.06 -33.67 -41.26
CA VAL A 9 12.78 -33.46 -40.60
C VAL A 9 12.21 -34.81 -40.17
N VAL A 10 11.74 -34.93 -38.92
CA VAL A 10 10.90 -36.06 -38.51
C VAL A 10 9.73 -35.54 -37.67
N THR A 11 8.54 -35.66 -38.25
CA THR A 11 7.22 -35.48 -37.62
C THR A 11 6.64 -36.85 -37.26
N VAL A 12 6.10 -37.05 -36.05
CA VAL A 12 4.65 -37.21 -35.76
C VAL A 12 4.41 -37.66 -34.31
N THR A 13 3.40 -37.07 -33.66
CA THR A 13 2.74 -37.50 -32.42
C THR A 13 1.46 -38.29 -32.76
N PRO A 14 0.95 -39.23 -31.92
CA PRO A 14 -0.04 -38.83 -30.91
C PRO A 14 -0.07 -39.65 -29.59
N ILE A 15 -1.01 -39.26 -28.73
CA ILE A 15 -1.17 -39.40 -27.28
C ILE A 15 -1.78 -40.75 -26.86
N THR A 16 -1.54 -41.21 -25.62
CA THR A 16 -2.48 -42.07 -24.90
C THR A 16 -2.63 -41.56 -23.47
N ASP A 17 -3.82 -41.03 -23.17
CA ASP A 17 -4.29 -40.75 -21.81
C ASP A 17 -4.41 -42.06 -21.03
N ASN A 18 -3.97 -42.07 -19.77
CA ASN A 18 -4.65 -42.80 -18.69
C ASN A 18 -4.17 -42.26 -17.34
N SER A 19 -5.14 -41.69 -16.63
CA SER A 19 -5.13 -41.40 -15.20
C SER A 19 -4.65 -42.61 -14.39
N ASP A 20 -3.78 -42.39 -13.39
CA ASP A 20 -4.23 -42.66 -12.04
C ASP A 20 -3.43 -41.93 -10.95
N LEU A 21 -4.19 -41.51 -9.96
CA LEU A 21 -3.89 -40.65 -8.83
C LEU A 21 -3.17 -41.44 -7.72
N THR A 22 -2.02 -40.99 -7.23
CA THR A 22 -1.62 -41.24 -5.82
C THR A 22 -0.90 -40.04 -5.19
N THR A 23 -1.52 -39.55 -4.12
CA THR A 23 -1.20 -38.52 -3.12
C THR A 23 0.15 -38.79 -2.43
N GLN A 24 1.06 -37.83 -2.14
CA GLN A 24 1.13 -36.87 -1.00
C GLN A 24 2.63 -36.45 -0.80
N PRO A 25 3.08 -35.49 0.05
CA PRO A 25 2.60 -34.16 0.45
C PRO A 25 3.51 -32.98 -0.01
N THR A 26 2.94 -31.79 0.07
CA THR A 26 3.43 -30.40 -0.03
C THR A 26 4.84 -30.10 0.54
N PRO A 27 5.54 -29.08 0.00
CA PRO A 27 6.10 -28.01 0.80
C PRO A 27 5.24 -26.76 0.60
N ALA A 28 4.64 -26.31 1.69
CA ALA A 28 3.85 -25.09 1.79
C ALA A 28 4.65 -23.92 1.21
N ASN A 29 4.29 -23.48 0.02
CA ASN A 29 4.81 -22.23 -0.53
C ASN A 29 3.87 -21.15 -0.03
N ALA A 30 4.37 -20.38 0.93
CA ALA A 30 3.65 -19.34 1.65
C ALA A 30 2.78 -18.52 0.70
N GLU A 31 1.47 -18.57 0.91
CA GLU A 31 0.59 -17.52 0.46
C GLU A 31 1.18 -16.22 0.99
N LYS A 32 1.71 -15.38 0.11
CA LYS A 32 1.87 -13.96 0.42
C LYS A 32 0.48 -13.50 0.77
N GLU A 33 0.20 -13.41 2.06
CA GLU A 33 -0.95 -12.74 2.60
C GLU A 33 -0.85 -11.32 2.04
N ILE A 34 -1.62 -11.04 0.99
CA ILE A 34 -1.73 -9.70 0.43
C ILE A 34 -2.40 -8.93 1.56
N GLU A 35 -1.62 -8.17 2.34
CA GLU A 35 -2.14 -7.29 3.38
C GLU A 35 -3.25 -6.47 2.75
N LYS A 36 -4.48 -6.78 3.14
CA LYS A 36 -5.66 -6.09 2.64
C LYS A 36 -5.47 -4.61 3.00
N PRO A 37 -5.60 -3.68 2.02
CA PRO A 37 -5.42 -2.27 2.31
C PRO A 37 -6.38 -1.89 3.44
N ASP A 38 -5.85 -1.22 4.46
CA ASP A 38 -6.65 -0.80 5.60
C ASP A 38 -7.78 0.12 5.13
N ASN A 39 -9.01 -0.38 5.27
CA ASN A 39 -10.21 0.31 4.80
C ASN A 39 -10.42 1.67 5.50
N ARG A 40 -9.79 1.90 6.67
CA ARG A 40 -9.83 3.18 7.40
C ARG A 40 -9.01 4.27 6.72
N LEU A 41 -8.00 3.89 5.91
CA LEU A 41 -7.18 4.83 5.14
C LEU A 41 -7.88 5.31 3.86
N ILE A 42 -8.94 4.61 3.46
CA ILE A 42 -9.78 5.02 2.33
C ILE A 42 -10.72 6.12 2.81
N ALA A 43 -10.74 7.23 2.08
CA ALA A 43 -11.62 8.35 2.37
C ALA A 43 -13.10 7.91 2.27
N SER A 44 -13.70 7.54 3.40
CA SER A 44 -15.08 7.05 3.48
C SER A 44 -16.07 8.14 3.89
N LYS A 45 -15.62 9.18 4.59
CA LYS A 45 -16.45 10.28 5.11
C LYS A 45 -15.84 11.63 4.79
N THR A 46 -16.66 12.56 4.26
CA THR A 46 -16.23 13.94 3.98
C THR A 46 -16.39 14.81 5.22
N ALA A 47 -15.28 15.34 5.76
CA ALA A 47 -15.30 16.34 6.81
C ALA A 47 -15.61 17.74 6.22
N LYS A 48 -16.42 18.54 6.92
CA LYS A 48 -16.63 19.96 6.55
C LYS A 48 -15.45 20.79 7.04
N ILE A 49 -14.76 21.47 6.12
CA ILE A 49 -13.63 22.36 6.41
C ILE A 49 -14.04 23.79 6.02
N SER A 50 -13.64 24.80 6.79
CA SER A 50 -13.94 26.19 6.45
C SER A 50 -13.21 26.63 5.18
N PRO A 51 -13.78 27.57 4.38
CA PRO A 51 -13.15 28.02 3.15
C PRO A 51 -11.73 28.55 3.33
N ALA A 52 -11.49 29.29 4.43
CA ALA A 52 -10.17 29.84 4.74
C ALA A 52 -9.12 28.75 5.04
N VAL A 53 -9.51 27.67 5.74
CA VAL A 53 -8.60 26.56 6.03
C VAL A 53 -8.33 25.74 4.77
N LEU A 54 -9.36 25.49 3.96
CA LEU A 54 -9.20 24.81 2.68
C LEU A 54 -8.28 25.59 1.72
N LEU A 55 -8.39 26.93 1.71
CA LEU A 55 -7.48 27.78 0.94
C LEU A 55 -6.02 27.58 1.38
N LYS A 56 -5.74 27.65 2.68
CA LYS A 56 -4.39 27.40 3.22
C LYS A 56 -3.83 26.04 2.79
N LEU A 57 -4.63 24.97 2.92
CA LEU A 57 -4.22 23.61 2.54
C LEU A 57 -3.94 23.50 1.03
N ASN A 58 -4.76 24.13 0.19
CA ASN A 58 -4.51 24.13 -1.26
C ASN A 58 -3.31 24.96 -1.66
N THR A 59 -3.07 26.09 -0.99
CA THR A 59 -1.87 26.92 -1.19
C THR A 59 -0.60 26.16 -0.80
N LEU A 60 -0.67 25.26 0.19
CA LEU A 60 0.48 24.49 0.66
C LEU A 60 0.89 23.36 -0.31
N LYS A 61 -0.05 22.84 -1.12
CA LYS A 61 0.17 21.72 -2.06
C LYS A 61 1.43 21.84 -2.92
N PRO A 62 1.69 22.93 -3.67
CA PRO A 62 2.87 23.03 -4.52
C PRO A 62 4.19 22.91 -3.73
N PHE A 63 4.26 23.53 -2.55
CA PHE A 63 5.47 23.52 -1.71
C PHE A 63 5.78 22.12 -1.16
N ILE A 64 4.75 21.36 -0.77
CA ILE A 64 4.92 19.98 -0.29
C ILE A 64 5.35 19.05 -1.43
N LYS A 65 4.79 19.22 -2.64
CA LYS A 65 5.17 18.40 -3.80
C LYS A 65 6.65 18.54 -4.15
N GLU A 66 7.17 19.76 -4.06
CA GLU A 66 8.59 20.06 -4.31
C GLU A 66 9.51 19.49 -3.23
N GLN A 67 9.08 19.51 -1.96
CA GLN A 67 9.91 19.08 -0.83
C GLN A 67 9.95 17.55 -0.64
N GLU A 68 8.83 16.86 -0.83
CA GLU A 68 8.70 15.44 -0.45
C GLU A 68 8.57 14.48 -1.65
N GLY A 69 8.62 14.99 -2.89
CA GLY A 69 8.45 14.18 -4.09
C GLY A 69 7.08 13.49 -4.19
N MET A 70 6.11 13.91 -3.38
CA MET A 70 4.76 13.35 -3.38
C MET A 70 4.01 13.75 -4.65
N GLU A 71 3.91 12.84 -5.62
CA GLU A 71 3.23 13.06 -6.91
C GLU A 71 1.79 13.62 -6.74
N LYS A 72 1.12 13.20 -5.65
CA LYS A 72 -0.21 13.68 -5.24
C LYS A 72 -0.28 13.92 -3.72
N ALA A 73 0.05 15.13 -3.29
CA ALA A 73 -0.28 15.61 -1.94
C ALA A 73 -1.82 15.73 -1.79
N SER A 74 -2.46 14.65 -1.32
CA SER A 74 -3.88 14.64 -0.98
C SER A 74 -4.12 15.52 0.24
N ILE A 75 -5.35 16.04 0.43
CA ILE A 75 -5.68 16.83 1.63
C ILE A 75 -5.45 15.99 2.90
N ASN A 76 -5.76 14.69 2.86
CA ASN A 76 -5.54 13.78 3.99
C ASN A 76 -4.05 13.67 4.33
N ASN A 77 -3.18 13.47 3.34
CA ASN A 77 -1.74 13.35 3.55
C ASN A 77 -1.14 14.64 4.12
N ILE A 78 -1.61 15.80 3.63
CA ILE A 78 -1.17 17.11 4.14
C ILE A 78 -1.60 17.27 5.60
N ILE A 79 -2.84 16.93 5.94
CA ILE A 79 -3.32 17.03 7.32
C ILE A 79 -2.55 16.07 8.23
N ASP A 80 -2.33 14.83 7.79
CA ASP A 80 -1.59 13.82 8.53
C ASP A 80 -0.17 14.28 8.85
N MET A 81 0.58 14.72 7.84
CA MET A 81 1.90 15.31 7.98
C MET A 81 1.93 16.51 8.93
N LEU A 82 0.94 17.43 8.83
CA LEU A 82 0.87 18.60 9.71
C LEU A 82 0.60 18.19 11.17
N VAL A 83 -0.22 17.17 11.38
CA VAL A 83 -0.52 16.64 12.72
C VAL A 83 0.70 15.94 13.30
N GLU A 84 1.37 15.08 12.54
CA GLU A 84 2.60 14.40 12.95
C GLU A 84 3.71 15.40 13.27
N SER A 85 3.94 16.36 12.37
CA SER A 85 4.92 17.44 12.58
C SER A 85 4.62 18.22 13.86
N PHE A 86 3.36 18.58 14.12
CA PHE A 86 3.01 19.29 15.34
C PHE A 86 3.27 18.46 16.60
N VAL A 87 2.91 17.17 16.58
CA VAL A 87 3.14 16.25 17.71
C VAL A 87 4.62 16.10 18.00
N ASP A 88 5.45 15.98 16.97
CA ASP A 88 6.88 15.71 17.14
C ASP A 88 7.70 16.98 17.47
N THR A 89 7.30 18.15 16.97
CA THR A 89 8.06 19.39 17.13
C THR A 89 7.57 20.28 18.27
N HIS A 90 6.27 20.24 18.61
CA HIS A 90 5.66 21.18 19.54
C HIS A 90 5.20 20.56 20.86
N LEU A 91 5.07 19.24 20.96
CA LEU A 91 4.73 18.60 22.23
C LEU A 91 5.98 18.13 22.97
N ALA A 92 6.04 18.41 24.28
CA ALA A 92 7.06 17.81 25.13
C ALA A 92 6.91 16.28 25.15
N ASN A 93 8.03 15.55 25.28
CA ASN A 93 8.12 14.08 25.13
C ASN A 93 7.01 13.29 25.85
N ARG A 94 6.60 13.72 27.05
CA ARG A 94 5.51 13.06 27.78
C ARG A 94 4.16 13.22 27.09
N HIS A 95 3.87 14.41 26.56
CA HIS A 95 2.62 14.71 25.88
C HIS A 95 2.56 14.11 24.48
N SER A 96 3.67 14.09 23.73
CA SER A 96 3.73 13.42 22.43
C SER A 96 3.53 11.91 22.57
N ASN A 97 4.16 11.26 23.56
CA ASN A 97 3.95 9.84 23.83
C ASN A 97 2.50 9.54 24.25
N ALA A 98 1.93 10.35 25.15
CA ALA A 98 0.55 10.19 25.57
C ALA A 98 -0.45 10.34 24.40
N TYR A 99 -0.19 11.29 23.49
CA TYR A 99 -0.96 11.43 22.25
C TYR A 99 -0.87 10.18 21.38
N LYS A 100 0.35 9.68 21.12
CA LYS A 100 0.59 8.50 20.28
C LYS A 100 -0.09 7.25 20.86
N ASP A 101 0.00 7.04 22.18
CA ASP A 101 -0.66 5.92 22.88
C ASP A 101 -2.18 6.03 22.86
N MET A 102 -2.72 7.25 22.94
CA MET A 102 -4.16 7.48 22.85
C MET A 102 -4.66 7.24 21.43
N TYR A 103 -4.00 7.81 20.42
CA TYR A 103 -4.34 7.62 19.01
C TYR A 103 -4.33 6.14 18.63
N LYS A 104 -3.27 5.40 19.02
CA LYS A 104 -3.17 3.95 18.78
C LYS A 104 -4.37 3.19 19.31
N ARG A 105 -4.73 3.40 20.59
CA ARG A 105 -5.90 2.74 21.20
C ARG A 105 -7.21 3.08 20.50
N LEU A 106 -7.42 4.34 20.16
CA LEU A 106 -8.63 4.77 19.44
C LEU A 106 -8.69 4.16 18.05
N TYR A 107 -7.55 4.10 17.35
CA TYR A 107 -7.45 3.53 16.02
C TYR A 107 -7.82 2.05 15.99
N GLU A 108 -7.31 1.26 16.94
CA GLU A 108 -7.63 -0.16 17.11
C GLU A 108 -9.14 -0.40 17.34
N THR A 109 -9.86 0.56 17.93
CA THR A 109 -11.32 0.45 18.12
C THR A 109 -12.16 0.80 16.89
N LEU A 110 -11.57 1.40 15.85
CA LEU A 110 -12.32 1.83 14.65
C LEU A 110 -12.78 0.66 13.76
N GLU A 111 -12.17 -0.53 13.89
CA GLU A 111 -12.51 -1.73 13.11
C GLU A 111 -13.49 -2.69 13.81
N ASN A 112 -13.79 -2.49 15.09
CA ASN A 112 -14.64 -3.40 15.86
C ASN A 112 -16.14 -3.08 15.79
N LYS A 113 -16.63 -2.53 14.68
CA LYS A 113 -18.04 -2.18 14.48
C LYS A 113 -18.60 -2.56 13.13
#